data_AF-A0AAV6NXK2-F1
#
_entry.id   AF-A0AAV6NXK2-F1
#
_cell.length_a   1.000
_cell.length_b   1.000
_cell.length_c   1.000
_cell.angle_alpha   90.00
_cell.angle_beta   90.00
_cell.angle_gamma   90.00
#
_symmetry.space_group_name_H-M   'P 1'
#
loop_
_entity.id
_entity.type
_entity.pdbx_description
1 polymer ?
#
loop_
_entity_poly.entity_id
_entity_poly.type
_entity_poly.pdbx_seq_one_letter_code
_entity_poly.pdbx_strand_id
1 'polypeptide(L)'
;MAASRTLMALAIAATLVVELAMAAKYTVGDSDGWEIGTNVQSWAASKNFTVGDIISFVYSANHDVVEVKEVDFGSCSGSNPIEKHTGGNTAITLSTAGKRFFICGVPGHCTAGMKVQIDTLAASSPPPSSTDAPPSPSPQATPSSPPPASPPPSSKDAPPTPPPIVAPSSPPPASPPKSATKPPTKSPLAPSPGSNASPPAPPFKPTPPSSAPTPEPPIPPFPFDQPLIPSAAPTTSPPPPSSAYKCSFMVHFSVGFSFVAIILLAL
;
A
#
# COMPACT_ATOMS: atom_id res chain seq x y z
N MET A 1 36.35 -17.00 -39.90
CA MET A 1 35.38 -17.93 -39.27
C MET A 1 35.35 -17.87 -37.75
N ALA A 2 36.48 -17.78 -37.02
CA ALA A 2 36.46 -17.70 -35.55
C ALA A 2 35.84 -16.38 -35.00
N ALA A 3 36.22 -15.23 -35.56
CA ALA A 3 35.75 -13.90 -35.12
C ALA A 3 34.23 -13.69 -35.29
N SER A 4 33.63 -14.31 -36.31
CA SER A 4 32.19 -14.24 -36.56
C SER A 4 31.39 -15.06 -35.53
N ARG A 5 31.94 -16.18 -35.04
CA ARG A 5 31.31 -17.01 -34.01
C ARG A 5 31.36 -16.36 -32.63
N THR A 6 32.45 -15.65 -32.31
CA THR A 6 32.55 -14.87 -31.07
C THR A 6 31.63 -13.65 -31.07
N LEU A 7 31.50 -12.94 -32.20
CA LEU A 7 30.54 -11.82 -32.31
C LEU A 7 29.08 -12.31 -32.22
N MET A 8 28.77 -13.45 -32.82
CA MET A 8 27.42 -14.05 -32.73
C MET A 8 27.11 -14.54 -31.31
N ALA A 9 28.08 -15.12 -30.61
CA ALA A 9 27.92 -15.52 -29.20
C ALA A 9 27.74 -14.32 -28.26
N LEU A 10 28.46 -13.21 -28.48
CA LEU A 10 28.26 -11.96 -27.72
C LEU A 10 26.90 -11.32 -28.01
N ALA A 11 26.45 -11.33 -29.26
CA ALA A 11 25.13 -10.80 -29.62
C ALA A 11 23.99 -11.63 -28.99
N ILE A 12 24.12 -12.97 -28.99
CA ILE A 12 23.16 -13.86 -28.32
C ILE A 12 23.20 -13.64 -26.80
N ALA A 13 24.39 -13.52 -26.19
CA ALA A 13 24.52 -13.23 -24.77
C ALA A 13 23.93 -11.86 -24.39
N ALA A 14 24.11 -10.83 -25.23
CA ALA A 14 23.56 -9.49 -25.01
C ALA A 14 22.02 -9.47 -25.13
N THR A 15 21.42 -10.29 -26.00
CA THR A 15 19.96 -10.42 -26.09
C THR A 15 19.32 -11.16 -24.91
N LEU A 16 20.09 -11.94 -24.15
CA LEU A 16 19.60 -12.68 -22.99
C LEU A 16 19.50 -11.83 -21.69
N VAL A 17 20.01 -10.59 -21.70
CA VAL A 17 20.03 -9.69 -20.51
C VAL A 17 19.07 -8.51 -20.68
N VAL A 18 17.86 -8.79 -21.15
CA VAL A 18 16.75 -7.83 -21.11
C VAL A 18 15.57 -8.50 -20.44
N GLU A 19 15.65 -8.69 -19.11
CA GLU A 19 14.45 -8.87 -18.30
C GLU A 19 13.75 -7.50 -18.24
N LEU A 20 12.79 -7.29 -19.13
CA LEU A 20 11.83 -6.19 -18.99
C LEU A 20 11.03 -6.49 -17.72
N ALA A 21 11.35 -5.81 -16.62
CA ALA A 21 10.54 -5.85 -15.40
C ALA A 21 9.17 -5.22 -15.72
N MET A 22 8.17 -6.07 -15.99
CA MET A 22 6.80 -5.64 -16.19
C MET A 22 6.08 -5.61 -14.84
N ALA A 23 5.33 -4.55 -14.58
CA ALA A 23 4.46 -4.45 -13.41
C ALA A 23 3.43 -5.58 -13.42
N ALA A 24 3.38 -6.38 -12.35
CA ALA A 24 2.39 -7.43 -12.19
C ALA A 24 1.03 -6.85 -11.76
N LYS A 25 -0.05 -7.51 -12.15
CA LYS A 25 -1.40 -7.19 -11.68
C LYS A 25 -1.96 -8.34 -10.86
N TYR A 26 -2.42 -8.05 -9.65
CA TYR A 26 -2.97 -9.01 -8.71
C TYR A 26 -4.44 -8.68 -8.43
N THR A 27 -5.34 -9.61 -8.70
CA THR A 27 -6.74 -9.47 -8.27
C THR A 27 -6.88 -9.93 -6.84
N VAL A 28 -7.38 -9.06 -5.95
CA VAL A 28 -7.57 -9.35 -4.53
C VAL A 28 -8.58 -10.48 -4.37
N GLY A 29 -8.18 -11.55 -3.69
CA GLY A 29 -9.00 -12.76 -3.53
C GLY A 29 -9.05 -13.67 -4.76
N ASP A 30 -8.24 -13.40 -5.80
CA ASP A 30 -8.21 -14.17 -7.06
C ASP A 30 -9.63 -14.38 -7.66
N SER A 31 -10.14 -15.61 -7.72
CA SER A 31 -11.48 -15.91 -8.26
C SER A 31 -12.63 -15.51 -7.33
N ASP A 32 -12.35 -15.46 -6.02
CA ASP A 32 -13.36 -15.21 -4.99
C ASP A 32 -13.58 -13.70 -4.80
N GLY A 33 -12.64 -12.87 -5.28
CA GLY A 33 -12.76 -11.42 -5.31
C GLY A 33 -12.74 -10.74 -3.93
N TRP A 34 -13.13 -9.47 -3.93
CA TRP A 34 -13.28 -8.69 -2.71
C TRP A 34 -14.70 -8.86 -2.17
N GLU A 35 -14.88 -9.88 -1.32
CA GLU A 35 -16.17 -10.30 -0.76
C GLU A 35 -16.03 -10.78 0.70
N ILE A 36 -17.14 -10.80 1.44
CA ILE A 36 -17.20 -11.39 2.78
C ILE A 36 -16.99 -12.91 2.68
N GLY A 37 -16.14 -13.45 3.55
CA GLY A 37 -15.82 -14.88 3.59
C GLY A 37 -14.66 -15.29 2.68
N THR A 38 -14.20 -14.41 1.78
CA THR A 38 -12.96 -14.63 1.04
C THR A 38 -11.75 -14.53 1.98
N ASN A 39 -10.84 -15.51 1.93
CA ASN A 39 -9.62 -15.50 2.72
C ASN A 39 -8.53 -14.63 2.07
N VAL A 40 -8.78 -13.32 2.04
CA VAL A 40 -7.88 -12.33 1.42
C VAL A 40 -6.54 -12.18 2.16
N GLN A 41 -6.47 -12.57 3.43
CA GLN A 41 -5.25 -12.54 4.24
C GLN A 41 -4.28 -13.64 3.81
N SER A 42 -4.75 -14.89 3.68
CA SER A 42 -3.92 -15.96 3.11
C SER A 42 -3.57 -15.69 1.66
N TRP A 43 -4.49 -15.11 0.88
CA TRP A 43 -4.19 -14.65 -0.47
C TRP A 43 -3.02 -13.66 -0.48
N ALA A 44 -3.05 -12.60 0.34
CA ALA A 44 -1.99 -11.60 0.39
C ALA A 44 -0.65 -12.20 0.82
N ALA A 45 -0.65 -13.09 1.82
CA ALA A 45 0.54 -13.79 2.29
C ALA A 45 1.18 -14.72 1.23
N SER A 46 0.42 -15.11 0.21
CA SER A 46 0.90 -15.95 -0.89
C SER A 46 1.53 -15.16 -2.05
N LYS A 47 1.50 -13.82 -2.02
CA LYS A 47 2.02 -12.97 -3.10
C LYS A 47 3.30 -12.25 -2.67
N ASN A 48 4.11 -11.86 -3.64
CA ASN A 48 5.24 -10.95 -3.46
C ASN A 48 4.95 -9.68 -4.25
N PHE A 49 4.57 -8.61 -3.56
CA PHE A 49 4.31 -7.33 -4.20
C PHE A 49 5.59 -6.50 -4.26
N THR A 50 5.81 -5.84 -5.39
CA THR A 50 6.93 -4.95 -5.62
C THR A 50 6.46 -3.58 -6.08
N VAL A 51 7.28 -2.56 -5.88
CA VAL A 51 6.97 -1.21 -6.37
C VAL A 51 6.76 -1.24 -7.88
N GLY A 52 5.61 -0.71 -8.33
CA GLY A 52 5.16 -0.72 -9.72
C GLY A 52 3.97 -1.65 -9.95
N ASP A 53 3.78 -2.66 -9.11
CA ASP A 53 2.66 -3.62 -9.25
C ASP A 53 1.30 -2.95 -9.03
N ILE A 54 0.25 -3.60 -9.51
CA ILE A 54 -1.14 -3.16 -9.40
C ILE A 54 -1.94 -4.18 -8.62
N ILE A 55 -2.65 -3.75 -7.58
CA ILE A 55 -3.70 -4.55 -6.92
C ILE A 55 -5.07 -4.12 -7.44
N SER A 56 -5.90 -5.09 -7.79
CA SER A 56 -7.22 -4.89 -8.38
C SER A 56 -8.27 -5.47 -7.45
N PHE A 57 -9.14 -4.62 -6.91
CA PHE A 57 -10.30 -5.02 -6.15
C PHE A 57 -11.49 -5.10 -7.10
N VAL A 58 -12.16 -6.25 -7.15
CA VAL A 58 -13.40 -6.46 -7.92
C VAL A 58 -14.48 -6.88 -6.92
N TYR A 59 -15.59 -6.16 -6.90
CA TYR A 59 -16.64 -6.27 -5.89
C TYR A 59 -18.01 -5.82 -6.40
N SER A 60 -19.08 -6.21 -5.71
CA SER A 60 -20.43 -5.71 -6.00
C SER A 60 -20.66 -4.30 -5.43
N ALA A 61 -21.78 -3.66 -5.80
CA ALA A 61 -22.14 -2.32 -5.27
C ALA A 61 -22.36 -2.27 -3.75
N ASN A 62 -22.45 -3.44 -3.10
CA ASN A 62 -22.64 -3.57 -1.65
C ASN A 62 -21.33 -3.47 -0.86
N HIS A 63 -20.20 -3.26 -1.53
CA HIS A 63 -18.90 -3.12 -0.90
C HIS A 63 -18.20 -1.86 -1.39
N ASP A 64 -17.23 -1.42 -0.59
CA ASP A 64 -16.28 -0.39 -0.95
C ASP A 64 -14.86 -0.88 -0.64
N VAL A 65 -13.89 -0.09 -1.10
CA VAL A 65 -12.48 -0.25 -0.74
C VAL A 65 -12.07 1.04 -0.09
N VAL A 66 -11.66 0.96 1.16
CA VAL A 66 -11.23 2.11 1.96
C VAL A 66 -9.80 1.86 2.39
N GLU A 67 -8.88 2.70 1.93
CA GLU A 67 -7.52 2.70 2.45
C GLU A 67 -7.50 3.47 3.78
N VAL A 68 -6.83 2.89 4.77
CA VAL A 68 -6.79 3.42 6.14
C VAL A 68 -5.39 3.30 6.74
N LYS A 69 -5.18 3.97 7.88
CA LYS A 69 -3.97 3.77 8.70
C LYS A 69 -4.04 2.44 9.43
N GLU A 70 -2.91 1.93 9.88
CA GLU A 70 -2.81 0.67 10.63
C GLU A 70 -3.73 0.62 11.86
N VAL A 71 -3.82 1.73 12.61
CA VAL A 71 -4.70 1.82 13.79
C VAL A 71 -6.17 1.62 13.42
N ASP A 72 -6.63 2.27 12.36
CA ASP A 72 -7.99 2.16 11.85
C ASP A 72 -8.26 0.79 11.22
N PHE A 73 -7.25 0.17 10.60
CA PHE A 73 -7.31 -1.21 10.11
C PHE A 73 -7.47 -2.23 11.26
N GLY A 74 -6.78 -2.01 12.37
CA GLY A 74 -6.88 -2.84 13.58
C GLY A 74 -8.28 -2.79 14.17
N SER A 75 -8.87 -1.60 14.27
CA SER A 75 -10.20 -1.39 14.84
C SER A 75 -11.36 -1.47 13.84
N CYS A 76 -11.10 -1.77 12.56
CA CYS A 76 -12.09 -1.70 11.49
C CYS A 76 -12.84 -0.35 11.40
N SER A 77 -12.10 0.74 11.58
CA SER A 77 -12.62 2.11 11.50
C SER A 77 -12.53 2.63 10.06
N GLY A 78 -13.68 2.85 9.43
CA GLY A 78 -13.78 3.55 8.15
C GLY A 78 -13.89 5.08 8.27
N SER A 79 -13.71 5.62 9.48
CA SER A 79 -14.03 7.03 9.78
C SER A 79 -12.98 8.02 9.27
N ASN A 80 -11.74 7.57 9.09
CA ASN A 80 -10.62 8.41 8.66
C ASN A 80 -9.96 7.82 7.39
N PRO A 81 -10.67 7.79 6.25
CA PRO A 81 -10.14 7.21 5.04
C PRO A 81 -8.95 8.03 4.51
N ILE A 82 -7.89 7.34 4.10
CA ILE A 82 -6.85 7.91 3.23
C ILE A 82 -7.43 8.07 1.83
N GLU A 83 -8.06 7.01 1.32
CA GLU A 83 -8.77 6.99 0.05
C GLU A 83 -9.99 6.07 0.15
N LYS A 84 -11.02 6.33 -0.64
CA LYS A 84 -12.25 5.52 -0.69
C LYS A 84 -12.71 5.34 -2.13
N HIS A 85 -13.02 4.10 -2.48
CA HIS A 85 -13.50 3.73 -3.80
C HIS A 85 -14.79 2.92 -3.74
N THR A 86 -15.69 3.23 -4.66
CA THR A 86 -16.98 2.54 -4.88
C THR A 86 -17.15 2.25 -6.37
N GLY A 87 -18.16 1.48 -6.75
CA GLY A 87 -18.46 1.21 -8.17
C GLY A 87 -17.95 -0.14 -8.71
N GLY A 88 -17.43 -0.99 -7.82
CA GLY A 88 -17.27 -2.42 -8.07
C GLY A 88 -15.99 -2.87 -8.76
N ASN A 89 -15.15 -1.94 -9.21
CA ASN A 89 -13.80 -2.27 -9.66
C ASN A 89 -12.85 -1.10 -9.38
N THR A 90 -11.75 -1.40 -8.68
CA THR A 90 -10.75 -0.43 -8.27
C THR A 90 -9.37 -1.00 -8.52
N ALA A 91 -8.51 -0.27 -9.23
CA ALA A 91 -7.12 -0.64 -9.46
C ALA A 91 -6.21 0.38 -8.76
N ILE A 92 -5.31 -0.11 -7.91
CA ILE A 92 -4.38 0.71 -7.12
C ILE A 92 -2.96 0.29 -7.46
N THR A 93 -2.15 1.24 -7.89
CA THR A 93 -0.71 1.04 -8.11
C THR A 93 0.05 1.13 -6.79
N LEU A 94 0.94 0.17 -6.57
CA LEU A 94 1.86 0.13 -5.43
C LEU A 94 3.10 0.96 -5.77
N SER A 95 3.01 2.28 -5.59
CA SER A 95 4.06 3.22 -5.98
C SER A 95 5.22 3.33 -4.98
N THR A 96 5.03 2.86 -3.75
CA THR A 96 6.02 2.96 -2.67
C THR A 96 6.14 1.65 -1.91
N ALA A 97 7.36 1.33 -1.47
CA ALA A 97 7.59 0.20 -0.58
C ALA A 97 6.93 0.44 0.78
N GLY A 98 6.56 -0.65 1.45
CA GLY A 98 5.94 -0.64 2.78
C GLY A 98 4.51 -1.20 2.79
N LYS A 99 3.86 -1.03 3.95
CA LYS A 99 2.54 -1.60 4.23
C LYS A 99 1.43 -0.61 3.88
N ARG A 100 0.42 -1.10 3.16
CA ARG A 100 -0.86 -0.41 2.93
C ARG A 100 -2.00 -1.27 3.45
N PHE A 101 -3.03 -0.63 3.98
CA PHE A 101 -4.12 -1.31 4.67
C PHE A 101 -5.45 -0.92 4.05
N PHE A 102 -6.22 -1.94 3.65
CA PHE A 102 -7.51 -1.75 2.99
C PHE A 102 -8.61 -2.49 3.74
N ILE A 103 -9.75 -1.84 3.89
CA ILE A 103 -10.95 -2.40 4.54
C ILE A 103 -12.18 -2.17 3.67
N CYS A 104 -13.22 -2.97 3.87
CA CYS A 104 -14.57 -2.61 3.48
C CYS A 104 -15.20 -1.81 4.64
N GLY A 105 -15.53 -0.55 4.38
CA GLY A 105 -16.10 0.40 5.35
C GLY A 105 -17.61 0.22 5.57
N VAL A 106 -18.26 -0.70 4.84
CA VAL A 106 -19.66 -1.05 5.09
C VAL A 106 -19.80 -1.70 6.48
N PRO A 107 -20.78 -1.29 7.30
CA PRO A 107 -20.91 -1.78 8.67
C PRO A 107 -20.91 -3.30 8.77
N GLY A 108 -20.04 -3.85 9.61
CA GLY A 108 -19.89 -5.29 9.84
C GLY A 108 -18.98 -6.04 8.86
N HIS A 109 -18.70 -5.49 7.68
CA HIS A 109 -17.95 -6.20 6.63
C HIS A 109 -16.46 -6.37 7.01
N CYS A 110 -15.79 -5.31 7.45
CA CYS A 110 -14.39 -5.41 7.90
C CYS A 110 -14.22 -6.39 9.07
N THR A 111 -15.11 -6.35 10.06
CA THR A 111 -15.07 -7.26 11.21
C THR A 111 -15.36 -8.70 10.83
N ALA A 112 -16.09 -8.93 9.73
CA ALA A 112 -16.31 -10.24 9.14
C ALA A 112 -15.13 -10.73 8.27
N GLY A 113 -13.98 -10.04 8.31
CA GLY A 113 -12.75 -10.46 7.65
C GLY A 113 -12.46 -9.75 6.32
N MET A 114 -13.33 -8.85 5.87
CA MET A 114 -13.19 -8.11 4.61
C MET A 114 -12.20 -6.95 4.75
N LYS A 115 -10.93 -7.32 5.00
CA LYS A 115 -9.79 -6.41 5.18
C LYS A 115 -8.49 -7.09 4.75
N VAL A 116 -7.57 -6.34 4.15
CA VAL A 116 -6.27 -6.87 3.68
C VAL A 116 -5.14 -5.89 3.94
N GLN A 117 -3.99 -6.42 4.37
CA GLN A 117 -2.72 -5.69 4.41
C GLN A 117 -1.89 -6.13 3.20
N ILE A 118 -1.36 -5.15 2.47
CA ILE A 118 -0.45 -5.37 1.35
C ILE A 118 0.94 -4.90 1.77
N ASP A 119 1.93 -5.78 1.69
CA ASP A 119 3.32 -5.48 1.99
C ASP A 119 4.11 -5.39 0.68
N THR A 120 4.57 -4.19 0.33
CA THR A 120 5.23 -3.90 -0.94
C THR A 120 6.74 -3.83 -0.73
N LEU A 121 7.48 -4.67 -1.43
CA LEU A 121 8.94 -4.63 -1.45
C LEU A 121 9.43 -3.49 -2.35
N ALA A 122 10.57 -2.90 -2.00
CA ALA A 122 11.24 -1.95 -2.89
C ALA A 122 11.55 -2.64 -4.23
N ALA A 123 11.38 -1.91 -5.33
CA ALA A 123 11.83 -2.40 -6.62
C ALA A 123 13.34 -2.67 -6.55
N SER A 124 13.75 -3.88 -6.95
CA SER A 124 15.17 -4.16 -7.19
C SER A 124 15.63 -3.20 -8.28
N SER A 125 16.43 -2.21 -7.90
CA SER A 125 17.09 -1.35 -8.87
C SER A 125 18.00 -2.22 -9.73
N PRO A 126 18.03 -2.03 -11.06
CA PRO A 126 19.11 -2.63 -11.85
C PRO A 126 20.45 -2.18 -11.24
N PRO A 127 21.47 -3.06 -11.22
CA PRO A 127 22.80 -2.66 -10.74
C PRO A 127 23.22 -1.39 -11.49
N PRO A 128 23.83 -0.40 -10.82
CA PRO A 128 24.36 0.76 -11.52
C PRO A 128 25.26 0.24 -12.63
N SER A 129 25.00 0.65 -13.87
CA SER A 129 25.87 0.33 -14.99
C SER A 129 27.24 0.92 -14.68
N SER A 130 28.15 0.11 -14.15
CA SER A 130 29.54 0.47 -13.93
C SER A 130 30.23 0.52 -15.30
N THR A 131 30.02 1.62 -16.02
CA THR A 131 30.96 2.10 -17.03
C THR A 131 31.68 3.29 -16.43
N ASP A 132 32.45 3.02 -15.36
CA ASP A 132 33.47 3.94 -14.90
C ASP A 132 34.66 3.74 -15.83
N ALA A 133 34.67 4.50 -16.93
CA ALA A 133 35.86 4.67 -17.74
C ALA A 133 36.87 5.47 -16.90
N PRO A 134 38.17 5.09 -16.88
CA PRO A 134 39.15 5.82 -16.11
C PRO A 134 39.18 7.29 -16.56
N PRO A 135 39.28 8.27 -15.63
CA PRO A 135 39.42 9.66 -16.01
C PRO A 135 40.70 9.83 -16.85
N SER A 136 40.51 10.28 -18.08
CA SER A 136 41.62 10.66 -18.96
C SER A 136 42.43 11.77 -18.29
N PRO A 137 43.78 11.69 -18.26
CA PRO A 137 44.60 12.72 -17.63
C PRO A 137 44.49 14.03 -18.42
N SER A 138 43.95 15.05 -17.76
CA SER A 138 43.95 16.42 -18.28
C SER A 138 45.38 16.99 -18.29
N PRO A 139 45.79 17.81 -19.28
CA PRO A 139 47.13 18.35 -19.34
C PRO A 139 47.37 19.39 -18.24
N GLN A 140 48.46 19.16 -17.52
CA GLN A 140 49.10 19.95 -16.48
C GLN A 140 49.31 21.43 -16.90
N ALA A 141 48.67 22.36 -16.18
CA ALA A 141 49.02 23.77 -16.22
C ALA A 141 50.22 24.05 -15.30
N THR A 142 51.20 24.75 -15.84
CA THR A 142 52.47 25.17 -15.22
C THR A 142 52.29 26.14 -14.05
N PRO A 143 53.18 26.12 -13.04
CA PRO A 143 53.13 27.05 -11.92
C PRO A 143 53.83 28.38 -12.29
N SER A 144 53.13 29.51 -12.12
CA SER A 144 53.74 30.84 -12.12
C SER A 144 53.85 31.37 -10.70
N SER A 145 55.02 31.96 -10.44
CA SER A 145 55.67 32.34 -9.19
C SER A 145 54.89 33.29 -8.25
N PRO A 146 55.33 33.42 -6.97
CA PRO A 146 54.60 34.14 -5.93
C PRO A 146 54.90 35.66 -5.90
N PRO A 147 53.99 36.51 -5.38
CA PRO A 147 54.32 37.90 -5.08
C PRO A 147 55.08 38.05 -3.75
N PRO A 148 55.99 39.03 -3.62
CA PRO A 148 56.71 39.29 -2.37
C PRO A 148 55.89 40.13 -1.39
N ALA A 149 56.13 39.88 -0.10
CA ALA A 149 55.55 40.56 1.05
C ALA A 149 56.24 41.91 1.36
N SER A 150 55.49 42.87 1.95
CA SER A 150 55.99 43.93 2.88
C SER A 150 54.84 44.84 3.40
N PRO A 151 55.01 45.60 4.52
CA PRO A 151 54.10 45.60 5.68
C PRO A 151 53.48 46.99 6.06
N PRO A 152 53.18 47.31 7.36
CA PRO A 152 51.84 47.56 7.93
C PRO A 152 51.48 49.06 8.13
N PRO A 153 50.32 49.37 8.75
CA PRO A 153 50.41 50.26 9.91
C PRO A 153 49.65 49.75 11.14
N SER A 154 50.25 50.04 12.30
CA SER A 154 49.72 49.80 13.62
C SER A 154 48.73 50.88 14.08
N SER A 155 47.80 50.42 14.91
CA SER A 155 47.31 51.05 16.16
C SER A 155 46.05 51.91 16.15
N LYS A 156 45.24 51.62 17.19
CA LYS A 156 44.11 52.37 17.81
C LYS A 156 42.77 52.13 17.13
N ASP A 157 41.71 51.62 17.77
CA ASP A 157 41.26 51.74 19.16
C ASP A 157 40.50 50.49 19.64
N ALA A 158 40.43 50.35 20.97
CA ALA A 158 39.75 49.28 21.70
C ALA A 158 38.22 49.51 21.81
N PRO A 159 37.43 48.55 22.35
CA PRO A 159 35.98 48.40 22.13
C PRO A 159 35.11 49.07 23.21
N PRO A 160 33.77 49.05 23.06
CA PRO A 160 33.03 48.16 23.97
C PRO A 160 31.76 47.48 23.39
N THR A 161 31.62 46.20 23.77
CA THR A 161 30.45 45.52 24.38
C THR A 161 29.04 45.55 23.71
N PRO A 162 28.35 44.40 23.58
CA PRO A 162 27.00 44.29 23.01
C PRO A 162 25.89 44.54 24.04
N PRO A 163 24.70 45.02 23.63
CA PRO A 163 23.48 44.94 24.44
C PRO A 163 22.65 43.66 24.14
N PRO A 164 21.70 43.31 25.03
CA PRO A 164 21.43 41.93 25.40
C PRO A 164 20.25 41.28 24.67
N ILE A 165 20.28 39.95 24.65
CA ILE A 165 19.14 39.05 24.45
C ILE A 165 18.01 39.43 25.40
N VAL A 166 16.83 39.71 24.85
CA VAL A 166 15.56 39.75 25.60
C VAL A 166 14.52 38.92 24.87
N ALA A 167 14.28 37.73 25.40
CA ALA A 167 13.02 36.99 25.36
C ALA A 167 12.83 36.39 26.76
N PRO A 168 11.62 36.04 27.25
CA PRO A 168 10.32 36.01 26.57
C PRO A 168 9.23 36.81 27.33
N SER A 169 8.06 37.01 26.73
CA SER A 169 6.86 37.40 27.47
C SER A 169 5.65 36.68 26.91
N SER A 170 5.20 35.69 27.67
CA SER A 170 3.93 34.98 27.51
C SER A 170 2.75 35.93 27.67
N PRO A 171 1.68 35.83 26.87
CA PRO A 171 0.38 36.38 27.25
C PRO A 171 -0.44 35.37 28.10
N PRO A 172 -1.25 35.85 29.05
CA PRO A 172 -2.10 35.01 29.91
C PRO A 172 -3.39 34.56 29.19
N PRO A 173 -4.09 33.52 29.69
CA PRO A 173 -5.38 33.11 29.18
C PRO A 173 -6.50 33.96 29.79
N ALA A 174 -7.43 34.47 28.95
CA ALA A 174 -8.65 35.11 29.40
C ALA A 174 -9.90 34.42 28.81
N SER A 175 -10.86 34.25 29.72
CA SER A 175 -12.06 33.43 29.78
C SER A 175 -13.13 33.57 28.67
N PRO A 176 -14.11 32.62 28.62
CA PRO A 176 -15.19 32.58 27.62
C PRO A 176 -16.41 33.42 28.04
N PRO A 177 -17.27 33.86 27.09
CA PRO A 177 -18.59 34.36 27.43
C PRO A 177 -19.64 33.23 27.44
N LYS A 178 -20.27 33.03 28.61
CA LYS A 178 -21.66 32.56 28.72
C LYS A 178 -22.57 33.79 28.52
N SER A 179 -23.68 33.66 27.79
CA SER A 179 -25.03 33.81 28.37
C SER A 179 -26.13 33.83 27.30
N ALA A 180 -27.25 33.22 27.66
CA ALA A 180 -28.50 33.11 26.94
C ALA A 180 -29.37 34.37 27.07
N THR A 181 -30.23 34.68 26.08
CA THR A 181 -31.58 35.22 26.34
C THR A 181 -32.53 34.98 25.15
N LYS A 182 -33.82 34.83 25.47
CA LYS A 182 -34.97 34.26 24.73
C LYS A 182 -35.82 35.37 24.02
N PRO A 183 -37.06 35.14 23.50
CA PRO A 183 -37.66 35.69 22.26
C PRO A 183 -38.75 36.77 22.61
N PRO A 184 -39.90 37.06 21.93
CA PRO A 184 -40.54 36.49 20.72
C PRO A 184 -41.23 37.50 19.76
N THR A 185 -41.67 37.02 18.57
CA THR A 185 -42.83 37.62 17.89
C THR A 185 -43.66 36.58 17.11
N LYS A 186 -44.96 36.55 17.45
CA LYS A 186 -46.10 35.91 16.77
C LYS A 186 -46.32 36.61 15.40
N SER A 187 -46.94 36.12 14.32
CA SER A 187 -48.20 35.36 14.07
C SER A 187 -48.38 35.23 12.50
N PRO A 188 -49.53 34.84 11.89
CA PRO A 188 -49.88 33.48 11.41
C PRO A 188 -50.36 33.37 9.93
N LEU A 189 -50.91 32.18 9.56
CA LEU A 189 -51.78 31.80 8.42
C LEU A 189 -51.10 31.55 7.05
N ALA A 190 -51.41 30.53 6.22
CA ALA A 190 -52.46 29.51 6.13
C ALA A 190 -52.01 28.38 5.12
N PRO A 191 -52.79 27.29 4.90
CA PRO A 191 -52.29 25.95 4.48
C PRO A 191 -52.56 25.56 3.02
N SER A 192 -51.87 24.51 2.51
CA SER A 192 -52.46 23.46 1.62
C SER A 192 -51.48 22.32 1.25
N PRO A 193 -51.98 21.16 0.74
CA PRO A 193 -51.55 19.82 1.14
C PRO A 193 -50.89 18.98 0.03
N GLY A 194 -50.33 17.82 0.40
CA GLY A 194 -50.04 16.74 -0.55
C GLY A 194 -48.89 15.81 -0.15
N SER A 195 -49.02 15.05 0.94
CA SER A 195 -48.10 13.95 1.26
C SER A 195 -48.78 12.63 0.94
N ASN A 196 -48.25 11.96 -0.09
CA ASN A 196 -48.64 10.63 -0.51
C ASN A 196 -48.31 9.63 0.62
N ALA A 197 -49.34 9.10 1.26
CA ALA A 197 -49.20 8.12 2.34
C ALA A 197 -48.86 6.75 1.77
N SER A 198 -47.69 6.23 2.11
CA SER A 198 -47.36 4.80 1.98
C SER A 198 -48.31 3.98 2.87
N PRO A 199 -48.76 2.80 2.42
CA PRO A 199 -49.62 1.94 3.22
C PRO A 199 -48.90 1.44 4.49
N PRO A 200 -49.63 1.23 5.60
CA PRO A 200 -49.05 0.69 6.83
C PRO A 200 -48.56 -0.75 6.61
N ALA A 201 -47.37 -1.03 7.16
CA ALA A 201 -46.83 -2.38 7.24
C ALA A 201 -47.81 -3.33 7.96
N PRO A 202 -47.88 -4.62 7.59
CA PRO A 202 -48.71 -5.59 8.28
C PRO A 202 -48.28 -5.75 9.75
N PRO A 203 -49.21 -6.13 10.65
CA PRO A 203 -48.88 -6.33 12.06
C PRO A 203 -47.82 -7.42 12.22
N PHE A 204 -46.72 -7.08 12.90
CA PHE A 204 -45.69 -8.03 13.31
C PHE A 204 -46.32 -9.11 14.19
N LYS A 205 -46.35 -10.34 13.67
CA LYS A 205 -46.66 -11.53 14.45
C LYS A 205 -45.50 -11.76 15.42
N PRO A 206 -45.72 -11.86 16.74
CA PRO A 206 -44.66 -12.22 17.68
C PRO A 206 -44.12 -13.60 17.31
N THR A 207 -42.83 -13.66 16.95
CA THR A 207 -42.08 -14.91 16.88
C THR A 207 -42.05 -15.53 18.29
N PRO A 208 -42.32 -16.84 18.44
CA PRO A 208 -42.21 -17.49 19.75
C PRO A 208 -40.77 -17.38 20.26
N PRO A 209 -40.55 -17.24 21.58
CA PRO A 209 -39.20 -17.25 22.14
C PRO A 209 -38.54 -18.59 21.80
N SER A 210 -37.37 -18.49 21.17
CA SER A 210 -36.47 -19.61 20.92
C SER A 210 -36.24 -20.36 22.23
N SER A 211 -36.38 -21.69 22.16
CA SER A 211 -36.19 -22.63 23.26
C SER A 211 -34.99 -22.28 24.14
N ALA A 212 -35.20 -22.40 25.45
CA ALA A 212 -34.16 -22.26 26.47
C ALA A 212 -32.94 -23.14 26.16
N PRO A 213 -31.71 -22.68 26.45
CA PRO A 213 -30.52 -23.50 26.31
C PRO A 213 -30.60 -24.69 27.28
N THR A 214 -30.48 -25.90 26.74
CA THR A 214 -30.27 -27.13 27.51
C THR A 214 -29.02 -26.95 28.39
N PRO A 215 -29.06 -27.27 29.70
CA PRO A 215 -27.87 -27.21 30.54
C PRO A 215 -26.81 -28.18 30.00
N GLU A 216 -25.64 -27.63 29.67
CA GLU A 216 -24.46 -28.39 29.27
C GLU A 216 -23.97 -29.26 30.44
N PRO A 217 -23.65 -30.55 30.21
CA PRO A 217 -23.11 -31.40 31.27
C PRO A 217 -21.75 -30.88 31.76
N PRO A 218 -21.42 -31.07 33.06
CA PRO A 218 -20.14 -30.62 33.60
C PRO A 218 -18.98 -31.30 32.87
N ILE A 219 -18.04 -30.47 32.41
CA ILE A 219 -16.79 -30.89 31.77
C ILE A 219 -16.01 -31.76 32.78
N PRO A 220 -15.62 -33.00 32.43
CA PRO A 220 -14.80 -33.83 33.32
C PRO A 220 -13.43 -33.17 33.54
N PRO A 221 -12.83 -33.29 34.74
CA PRO A 221 -11.51 -32.75 35.01
C PRO A 221 -10.49 -33.39 34.06
N PHE A 222 -9.77 -32.55 33.33
CA PHE A 222 -8.67 -32.98 32.45
C PHE A 222 -7.61 -33.71 33.28
N PRO A 223 -7.09 -34.86 32.83
CA PRO A 223 -5.94 -35.49 33.45
C PRO A 223 -4.70 -34.60 33.25
N PHE A 224 -4.37 -33.84 34.28
CA PHE A 224 -3.07 -33.20 34.47
C PHE A 224 -2.07 -34.31 34.83
N ASP A 225 -1.52 -34.99 33.83
CA ASP A 225 -0.17 -35.59 33.82
C ASP A 225 -0.02 -36.50 32.59
N GLN A 226 0.27 -35.90 31.43
CA GLN A 226 0.94 -36.61 30.34
C GLN A 226 2.29 -35.93 30.03
N PRO A 227 3.38 -36.70 29.93
CA PRO A 227 4.69 -36.17 29.57
C PRO A 227 4.67 -35.49 28.20
N LEU A 228 5.29 -34.32 28.09
CA LEU A 228 5.52 -33.59 26.85
C LEU A 228 6.28 -34.46 25.84
N ILE A 229 5.56 -35.01 24.86
CA ILE A 229 6.17 -35.60 23.66
C ILE A 229 6.52 -34.43 22.72
N PRO A 230 7.76 -34.29 22.24
CA PRO A 230 8.12 -33.25 21.28
C PRO A 230 7.33 -33.45 19.98
N SER A 231 6.44 -32.50 19.69
CA SER A 231 5.69 -32.45 18.42
C SER A 231 6.67 -32.20 17.28
N ALA A 232 6.80 -33.17 16.37
CA ALA A 232 7.52 -32.99 15.13
C ALA A 232 6.87 -31.87 14.31
N ALA A 233 7.68 -30.92 13.88
CA ALA A 233 7.25 -29.80 13.04
C ALA A 233 6.61 -30.30 11.73
N PRO A 234 5.45 -29.77 11.30
CA PRO A 234 4.94 -30.04 9.97
C PRO A 234 5.76 -29.26 8.94
N THR A 235 6.71 -29.94 8.28
CA THR A 235 7.29 -29.47 7.02
C THR A 235 6.22 -29.55 5.93
N THR A 236 5.42 -28.50 5.79
CA THR A 236 4.59 -28.29 4.61
C THR A 236 5.32 -27.30 3.71
N SER A 237 5.93 -27.83 2.64
CA SER A 237 6.41 -27.00 1.52
C SER A 237 5.25 -26.18 0.97
N PRO A 238 5.47 -24.90 0.61
CA PRO A 238 4.46 -24.12 -0.10
C PRO A 238 4.14 -24.77 -1.46
N PRO A 239 2.87 -24.76 -1.91
CA PRO A 239 2.52 -25.24 -3.24
C PRO A 239 3.17 -24.35 -4.33
N PRO A 240 3.55 -24.92 -5.48
CA PRO A 240 4.12 -24.14 -6.57
C PRO A 240 3.11 -23.10 -7.10
N PRO A 241 3.58 -21.93 -7.57
CA PRO A 241 2.69 -20.90 -8.12
C PRO A 241 1.90 -21.47 -9.30
N SER A 242 0.59 -21.27 -9.25
CA SER A 242 -0.38 -21.80 -10.21
C SER A 242 0.03 -21.53 -11.66
N SER A 243 0.15 -22.60 -12.43
CA SER A 243 0.67 -22.71 -13.80
C SER A 243 -0.13 -21.92 -14.87
N ALA A 244 -1.19 -21.22 -14.48
CA ALA A 244 -2.10 -20.56 -15.41
C ALA A 244 -1.50 -19.31 -16.06
N TYR A 245 -0.60 -18.58 -15.37
CA TYR A 245 -0.04 -17.33 -15.90
C TYR A 245 1.15 -17.55 -16.85
N LYS A 246 1.75 -18.75 -16.85
CA LYS A 246 2.87 -19.09 -17.74
C LYS A 246 2.43 -19.38 -19.18
N CYS A 247 1.18 -19.79 -19.40
CA CYS A 247 0.68 -20.10 -20.74
C CYS A 247 0.38 -18.86 -21.60
N SER A 248 -0.12 -17.78 -21.00
CA SER A 248 -0.45 -16.56 -21.77
C SER A 248 0.80 -15.74 -22.13
N PHE A 249 1.87 -15.82 -21.33
CA PHE A 249 3.13 -15.13 -21.62
C PHE A 249 3.99 -15.84 -22.67
N MET A 250 3.92 -17.18 -22.74
CA MET A 250 4.72 -17.97 -23.70
C MET A 250 4.19 -17.87 -25.14
N VAL A 251 2.91 -17.54 -25.34
CA VAL A 251 2.35 -17.35 -26.69
C VAL A 251 2.78 -16.03 -27.33
N HIS A 252 2.99 -14.97 -26.56
CA HIS A 252 3.47 -13.69 -27.09
C HIS A 252 4.99 -13.71 -27.37
N PHE A 253 5.75 -14.42 -26.54
CA PHE A 253 7.19 -14.62 -26.79
C PHE A 253 7.45 -15.51 -28.01
N SER A 254 6.60 -16.53 -28.25
CA SER A 254 6.79 -17.43 -29.39
C SER A 254 6.49 -16.78 -30.74
N VAL A 255 5.51 -15.87 -30.84
CA VAL A 255 5.24 -15.16 -32.10
C VAL A 255 6.27 -14.05 -32.38
N GLY A 256 6.76 -13.37 -31.34
CA GLY A 256 7.81 -12.34 -31.49
C GLY A 256 9.17 -12.93 -31.88
N PHE A 257 9.54 -14.08 -31.30
CA PHE A 257 10.82 -14.73 -31.59
C PHE A 257 10.87 -15.33 -33.01
N SER A 258 9.73 -15.80 -33.54
CA SER A 258 9.64 -16.28 -34.92
C SER A 258 9.78 -15.15 -35.96
N PHE A 259 9.23 -13.96 -35.70
CA PHE A 259 9.39 -12.82 -36.63
C PHE A 259 10.84 -12.32 -36.69
N VAL A 260 11.54 -12.27 -35.55
CA VAL A 260 12.96 -11.86 -35.50
C VAL A 260 13.87 -12.92 -36.14
N ALA A 261 13.60 -14.22 -35.94
CA ALA A 261 14.35 -15.30 -36.57
C ALA A 261 14.15 -15.36 -38.10
N ILE A 262 12.96 -15.03 -38.62
CA ILE A 262 12.69 -14.99 -40.06
C ILE A 262 13.41 -13.82 -40.73
N ILE A 263 13.50 -12.66 -40.08
CA ILE A 263 14.24 -11.49 -40.61
C ILE A 263 15.76 -11.75 -40.63
N LEU A 264 16.30 -12.51 -39.67
CA LEU A 264 17.73 -12.86 -39.60
C LEU A 264 18.17 -14.00 -40.54
N LEU A 265 17.24 -14.80 -41.07
CA LEU A 265 17.52 -15.83 -42.08
C LEU A 265 17.39 -15.32 -43.53
N ALA A 266 16.90 -14.09 -43.71
CA ALA A 266 16.70 -13.46 -45.02
C ALA A 266 17.80 -12.44 -45.41
N LEU A 267 18.85 -12.31 -44.60
CA LEU A 267 20.04 -11.47 -44.83
C LEU A 267 21.30 -12.35 -44.86
#